data_AF-A0A7J6THY8-F1
#
_entry.id   AF-A0A7J6THY8-F1
#
_cell.length_a   1.000
_cell.length_b   1.000
_cell.length_c   1.000
_cell.angle_alpha   90.00
_cell.angle_beta   90.00
_cell.angle_gamma   90.00
#
_symmetry.space_group_name_H-M   'P 1'
#
loop_
_entity.id
_entity.type
_entity.pdbx_description
1 polymer ?
#
loop_
_entity_poly.entity_id
_entity_poly.type
_entity_poly.pdbx_seq_one_letter_code
_entity_poly.pdbx_strand_id
1 'polypeptide(L)'
;MKGKVTVAIEVEDDIRDEDVRVTIKPNHLTVRIKGAEGLDGELSGKVDPRKSSWELDDGEVKVTLQKASISDPEDEDRTWFDWWGDLWAKKM
;
A
#
# COMPACT_ATOMS: atom_id res chain seq x y z
N MET A 1 12.12 -12.39 12.94
CA MET A 1 11.35 -11.26 12.37
C MET A 1 12.18 -10.50 11.32
N LYS A 2 12.71 -11.18 10.29
CA LYS A 2 13.53 -10.51 9.26
C LYS A 2 12.62 -10.11 8.08
N GLY A 3 12.73 -8.86 7.62
CA GLY A 3 12.12 -8.42 6.35
C GLY A 3 10.89 -7.51 6.42
N LYS A 4 10.53 -6.95 7.58
CA LYS A 4 9.49 -5.91 7.66
C LYS A 4 10.12 -4.51 7.66
N VAL A 5 9.48 -3.58 6.95
CA VAL A 5 9.83 -2.16 6.92
C VAL A 5 8.57 -1.37 7.24
N THR A 6 8.64 -0.45 8.20
CA THR A 6 7.52 0.42 8.56
C THR A 6 7.82 1.83 8.08
N VAL A 7 6.84 2.46 7.45
CA VAL A 7 6.82 3.87 7.07
C VAL A 7 5.71 4.55 7.87
N ALA A 8 6.02 5.58 8.62
CA ALA A 8 5.05 6.40 9.34
C ALA A 8 5.03 7.80 8.74
N ILE A 9 3.83 8.34 8.54
CA ILE A 9 3.59 9.68 8.01
C ILE A 9 2.63 10.37 8.97
N GLU A 10 3.08 11.46 9.59
CA GLU A 10 2.25 12.31 10.43
C GLU A 10 1.18 13.00 9.56
N VAL A 11 -0.05 13.05 10.06
CA VAL A 11 -1.20 13.70 9.42
C VAL A 11 -1.93 14.61 10.40
N GLU A 12 -2.73 15.53 9.87
CA GLU A 12 -3.57 16.41 10.69
C GLU A 12 -4.67 15.60 11.42
N ASP A 13 -5.09 16.08 12.59
CA ASP A 13 -6.05 15.39 13.48
C ASP A 13 -7.45 15.18 12.85
N ASP A 14 -7.78 15.91 11.78
CA ASP A 14 -9.07 15.82 11.09
C ASP A 14 -9.08 14.78 9.96
N ILE A 15 -7.92 14.19 9.62
CA ILE A 15 -7.81 13.14 8.60
C ILE A 15 -8.44 11.84 9.09
N ARG A 16 -9.25 11.23 8.23
CA ARG A 16 -9.90 9.93 8.47
C ARG A 16 -9.42 8.88 7.48
N ASP A 17 -9.70 7.61 7.77
CA ASP A 17 -9.38 6.48 6.88
C ASP A 17 -9.87 6.70 5.43
N GLU A 18 -11.03 7.32 5.25
CA GLU A 18 -11.62 7.60 3.93
C GLU A 18 -10.84 8.65 3.11
N ASP A 19 -10.07 9.50 3.78
CA ASP A 19 -9.24 10.55 3.20
C ASP A 19 -7.84 10.05 2.82
N VAL A 20 -7.48 8.82 3.23
CA VAL A 20 -6.19 8.18 2.95
C VAL A 20 -6.34 7.11 1.87
N ARG A 21 -5.48 7.18 0.85
CA ARG A 21 -5.36 6.14 -0.18
C ARG A 21 -3.94 5.62 -0.23
N VAL A 22 -3.76 4.40 0.27
CA VAL A 22 -2.49 3.67 0.19
C VAL A 22 -2.56 2.65 -0.96
N THR A 23 -1.58 2.69 -1.85
CA THR A 23 -1.36 1.71 -2.91
C THR A 23 0.02 1.11 -2.76
N ILE A 24 0.07 -0.19 -2.48
CA ILE A 24 1.31 -0.95 -2.33
C ILE A 24 1.49 -1.82 -3.57
N LYS A 25 2.57 -1.59 -4.30
CA LYS A 25 3.01 -2.42 -5.43
C LYS A 25 4.35 -3.06 -5.09
N PRO A 26 4.75 -4.15 -5.78
CA PRO A 26 5.99 -4.84 -5.47
C PRO A 26 7.23 -3.93 -5.40
N ASN A 27 7.34 -2.91 -6.25
CA ASN A 27 8.47 -1.97 -6.23
C ASN A 27 8.06 -0.51 -6.04
N HIS A 28 6.83 -0.23 -5.57
CA HIS A 28 6.35 1.15 -5.52
C HIS A 28 5.37 1.32 -4.36
N LEU A 29 5.52 2.40 -3.60
CA LEU A 29 4.55 2.81 -2.59
C LEU A 29 3.99 4.17 -2.96
N THR A 30 2.66 4.25 -2.98
CA THR A 30 1.95 5.52 -3.12
C THR A 30 1.02 5.68 -1.92
N VAL A 31 1.16 6.77 -1.18
CA VAL A 31 0.27 7.21 -0.10
C VAL A 31 -0.26 8.57 -0.50
N ARG A 32 -1.57 8.70 -0.68
CA ARG A 32 -2.23 9.99 -0.94
C ARG A 32 -3.10 10.32 0.25
N ILE A 33 -2.88 11.51 0.83
CA ILE A 33 -3.67 12.05 1.92
C ILE A 33 -4.39 13.27 1.35
N LYS A 34 -5.71 13.34 1.51
CA LYS A 34 -6.49 14.47 1.03
C LYS A 34 -6.10 15.74 1.81
N GLY A 35 -5.74 16.80 1.09
CA GLY A 35 -5.36 18.08 1.71
C GLY A 35 -3.91 18.19 2.15
N ALA A 36 -3.13 17.10 2.11
CA ALA A 36 -1.72 17.08 2.49
C ALA A 36 -0.81 16.54 1.37
N GLU A 37 0.49 16.76 1.50
CA GLU A 37 1.47 16.14 0.62
C GLU A 37 1.55 14.64 0.91
N GLY A 38 1.31 13.83 -0.13
CA GLY A 38 1.46 12.39 -0.07
C GLY A 38 2.89 11.93 -0.32
N LEU A 39 3.07 10.61 -0.33
CA LEU A 39 4.30 9.95 -0.75
C LEU A 39 4.05 9.19 -2.05
N ASP A 40 4.91 9.35 -3.06
CA ASP A 40 4.86 8.56 -4.28
C ASP A 40 6.29 8.22 -4.71
N GLY A 41 6.71 6.97 -4.53
CA GLY A 41 8.11 6.61 -4.71
C GLY A 41 8.38 5.14 -4.99
N GLU A 42 9.45 4.91 -5.74
CA GLU A 42 9.99 3.60 -6.00
C GLU A 42 10.66 3.04 -4.73
N LEU A 43 10.39 1.76 -4.43
CA LEU A 43 10.97 1.06 -3.29
C LEU A 43 12.34 0.50 -3.65
N SER A 44 13.27 0.52 -2.69
CA SER A 44 14.63 -0.02 -2.88
C SER A 44 14.69 -1.54 -3.12
N GLY A 45 13.56 -2.24 -2.98
CA GLY A 45 13.46 -3.66 -3.27
C GLY A 45 12.02 -4.16 -3.26
N LYS A 46 11.84 -5.39 -3.75
CA LYS A 46 10.52 -6.01 -3.87
C LYS A 46 9.85 -6.26 -2.52
N VAL A 47 8.59 -5.88 -2.42
CA VAL A 47 7.69 -6.19 -1.30
C VAL A 47 6.55 -7.09 -1.77
N ASP A 48 5.94 -7.81 -0.84
CA ASP A 48 4.73 -8.61 -1.04
C ASP A 48 3.51 -7.76 -0.60
N PRO A 49 2.71 -7.21 -1.54
CA PRO A 49 1.57 -6.38 -1.19
C PRO A 49 0.51 -7.11 -0.37
N ARG A 50 0.36 -8.43 -0.53
CA ARG A 50 -0.66 -9.22 0.17
C ARG A 50 -0.32 -9.45 1.65
N LYS A 51 0.97 -9.41 1.99
CA LYS A 51 1.48 -9.49 3.36
C LYS A 51 1.83 -8.13 3.94
N SER A 52 1.62 -7.06 3.18
CA SER A 52 1.79 -5.68 3.63
C SER A 52 0.44 -5.12 4.07
N SER A 53 0.47 -4.16 4.97
CA SER A 53 -0.74 -3.56 5.55
C SER A 53 -0.51 -2.07 5.81
N TRP A 54 -1.61 -1.35 6.03
CA TRP A 54 -1.55 0.02 6.51
C TRP A 54 -2.69 0.26 7.51
N GLU A 55 -2.47 1.22 8.40
CA GLU A 55 -3.44 1.68 9.39
C GLU A 55 -3.27 3.18 9.62
N LEU A 56 -4.34 3.85 10.03
CA LEU A 56 -4.31 5.22 10.57
C LEU A 56 -4.52 5.10 12.08
N ASP A 57 -3.54 5.55 12.86
CA ASP A 57 -3.55 5.42 14.32
C ASP A 57 -2.87 6.65 14.93
N ASP A 58 -3.56 7.32 15.86
CA ASP A 58 -3.04 8.46 16.63
C ASP A 58 -2.45 9.60 15.78
N GLY A 59 -3.13 9.98 14.69
CA GLY A 59 -2.65 11.04 13.80
C GLY A 59 -1.50 10.61 12.88
N GLU A 60 -1.23 9.31 12.73
CA GLU A 60 -0.20 8.78 11.85
C GLU A 60 -0.72 7.71 10.89
N VAL A 61 -0.39 7.84 9.61
CA VAL A 61 -0.54 6.75 8.64
C VAL A 61 0.66 5.83 8.74
N LYS A 62 0.46 4.63 9.28
CA LYS A 62 1.49 3.59 9.45
C LYS A 62 1.35 2.55 8.34
N VAL A 63 2.33 2.49 7.44
CA VAL A 63 2.42 1.48 6.38
C VAL A 63 3.48 0.45 6.74
N THR A 64 3.07 -0.81 6.89
CA THR A 64 3.97 -1.94 7.13
C THR A 64 4.17 -2.75 5.85
N LEU A 65 5.39 -2.71 5.31
CA LEU A 65 5.80 -3.42 4.11
C LEU A 65 6.53 -4.72 4.46
N GLN A 66 6.10 -5.82 3.87
CA GLN A 66 6.78 -7.11 3.98
C GLN A 66 7.65 -7.32 2.73
N LYS A 67 8.97 -7.45 2.91
CA LYS A 67 9.88 -7.80 1.80
C LYS A 67 9.49 -9.14 1.18
N ALA A 68 9.51 -9.19 -0.15
CA ALA A 68 9.33 -10.44 -0.89
C ALA A 68 10.50 -11.37 -0.56
N SER A 69 10.20 -12.62 -0.22
CA SER A 69 11.24 -13.64 -0.03
C SER A 69 11.64 -14.18 -1.41
N ILE A 70 12.94 -14.41 -1.62
CA ILE A 70 13.52 -14.86 -2.90
C ILE A 70 13.00 -16.24 -3.38
N SER A 71 12.19 -16.93 -2.57
CA SER A 71 11.80 -18.32 -2.76
C SER A 71 10.33 -18.56 -3.12
N ASP A 72 9.58 -17.55 -3.58
CA ASP A 72 8.19 -17.73 -4.04
C ASP A 72 8.12 -17.71 -5.59
N PRO A 73 8.17 -18.87 -6.27
CA PRO A 73 8.09 -18.97 -7.73
C PRO A 73 6.67 -18.84 -8.33
N GLU A 74 5.67 -18.38 -7.57
CA GLU A 74 4.27 -18.29 -8.02
C GLU A 74 3.82 -16.86 -8.42
N ASP A 75 4.77 -15.98 -8.77
CA ASP A 75 4.48 -14.61 -9.24
C ASP A 75 4.23 -14.49 -10.77
N GLU A 76 4.40 -15.59 -11.51
CA GLU A 76 3.90 -15.71 -12.88
C GLU A 76 2.54 -16.40 -12.80
N ASP A 77 1.50 -15.77 -13.37
CA ASP A 77 0.14 -16.30 -13.45
C ASP A 77 -0.67 -16.30 -12.14
N ARG A 78 -1.31 -15.15 -11.83
CA ARG A 78 -2.78 -15.09 -11.79
C ARG A 78 -3.31 -13.71 -11.38
N THR A 79 -3.85 -13.01 -12.39
CA THR A 79 -5.13 -12.29 -12.30
C THR A 79 -5.26 -11.15 -11.29
N TRP A 80 -4.19 -10.38 -11.04
CA TRP A 80 -4.25 -9.27 -10.08
C TRP A 80 -4.88 -7.97 -10.62
N PHE A 81 -5.01 -7.82 -11.95
CA PHE A 81 -5.57 -6.63 -12.60
C PHE A 81 -7.09 -6.71 -12.92
N ASP A 82 -7.68 -7.90 -13.02
CA ASP A 82 -9.07 -8.05 -13.50
C ASP A 82 -10.15 -7.82 -12.43
N TRP A 83 -9.83 -7.90 -11.12
CA TRP A 83 -10.88 -7.82 -10.08
C TRP A 83 -11.15 -6.40 -9.55
N TRP A 84 -10.17 -5.49 -9.58
CA TRP A 84 -10.38 -4.08 -9.19
C TRP A 84 -10.99 -3.22 -10.30
N GLY A 85 -10.82 -3.59 -11.58
CA GLY A 85 -11.48 -2.91 -12.70
C GLY A 85 -12.99 -3.18 -12.76
N ASP A 86 -13.41 -4.40 -12.42
CA ASP A 86 -14.80 -4.84 -12.58
C ASP A 86 -15.72 -4.30 -11.46
N LEU A 87 -15.18 -4.03 -10.27
CA LEU A 87 -15.91 -3.38 -9.15
C LEU A 87 -16.25 -1.90 -9.42
N TRP A 88 -15.62 -1.25 -10.40
CA TRP A 88 -15.93 0.14 -10.80
C TRP A 88 -16.57 0.26 -12.20
N ALA A 89 -16.63 -0.82 -12.98
CA ALA A 89 -17.23 -0.82 -14.31
C ALA A 89 -18.77 -1.00 -14.32
N LYS A 90 -19.40 -1.39 -13.20
CA LYS A 90 -20.85 -1.61 -13.15
C LYS A 90 -21.59 -0.49 -12.44
N LYS A 91 -21.60 0.67 -13.10
CA LYS A 91 -22.65 1.68 -12.94
C LYS A 91 -23.44 1.75 -14.26
N MET A 92 -24.32 0.78 -14.47
CA MET A 92 -25.51 0.91 -15.32
C MET A 92 -26.73 0.74 -14.43
#